data_AF-A0A9D4LCN3-F1
#
_entry.id   AF-A0A9D4LCN3-F1
#
_cell.length_a   1.000
_cell.length_b   1.000
_cell.length_c   1.000
_cell.angle_alpha   90.00
_cell.angle_beta   90.00
_cell.angle_gamma   90.00
#
_symmetry.space_group_name_H-M   'P 1'
#
loop_
_entity.id
_entity.type
_entity.pdbx_description
1 polymer ?
#
loop_
_entity_poly.entity_id
_entity_poly.type
_entity_poly.pdbx_seq_one_letter_code
_entity_poly.pdbx_strand_id
1 'polypeptide(L)'
;MLDQFSDDSIIETTVRVDVVGEQAVDEDGVFRDVLSGFWGEVIDRFFVGLDQAAPVFSGATPTSIWEAIGRILYVGLVQLGYLPLRFGLASLIFGVFGALHDDHLLLSWIGSLGGLEREVMSQAIDVGVRNCDRGILCDILGRHAVPELPTDINMRRLALQCAEVQFVAGAMYPLHRMRLERLRPPPHISVTHHGHY
;
A
#
# COMPACT_ATOMS: atom_id res chain seq x y z
N MET A 1 17.25 -9.55 -0.15
CA MET A 1 16.87 -8.43 0.75
C MET A 1 16.01 -8.89 1.92
N LEU A 2 14.93 -9.67 1.70
CA LEU A 2 14.04 -10.11 2.79
C LEU A 2 14.79 -10.83 3.93
N ASP A 3 15.71 -11.75 3.60
CA ASP A 3 16.48 -12.47 4.62
C ASP A 3 17.42 -11.56 5.41
N GLN A 4 18.02 -10.55 4.76
CA GLN A 4 18.88 -9.56 5.41
C GLN A 4 18.12 -8.68 6.40
N PHE A 5 16.81 -8.51 6.21
CA PHE A 5 15.91 -7.75 7.08
C PHE A 5 15.07 -8.65 8.00
N SER A 6 15.51 -9.90 8.20
CA SER A 6 14.85 -10.83 9.14
C SER A 6 15.09 -10.46 10.60
N ASP A 7 16.27 -9.93 10.93
CA ASP A 7 16.65 -9.42 12.25
C ASP A 7 15.98 -8.06 12.52
N ASP A 8 15.36 -7.91 13.68
CA ASP A 8 14.67 -6.66 14.04
C ASP A 8 15.61 -5.54 14.48
N SER A 9 16.84 -5.85 14.91
CA SER A 9 17.84 -4.84 15.29
C SER A 9 18.32 -3.98 14.12
N ILE A 10 18.09 -4.41 12.87
CA ILE A 10 18.52 -3.67 11.67
C ILE A 10 17.96 -2.24 11.62
N ILE A 11 16.79 -2.00 12.21
CA ILE A 11 16.14 -0.68 12.25
C ILE A 11 16.86 0.33 13.15
N GLU A 12 17.77 -0.15 14.00
CA GLU A 12 18.60 0.66 14.90
C GLU A 12 19.97 0.97 14.28
N THR A 13 20.23 0.51 13.06
CA THR A 13 21.53 0.64 12.38
C THR A 13 21.42 1.46 11.10
N THR A 14 22.52 2.07 10.67
CA THR A 14 22.65 2.61 9.32
C THR A 14 22.97 1.46 8.36
N VAL A 15 22.05 1.19 7.43
CA VAL A 15 22.24 0.15 6.43
C VAL A 15 23.08 0.69 5.30
N ARG A 16 24.13 -0.03 4.90
CA ARG A 16 24.93 0.27 3.70
C ARG A 16 24.83 -0.90 2.75
N VAL A 17 24.76 -0.61 1.46
CA VAL A 17 24.59 -1.64 0.44
C VAL A 17 25.78 -1.65 -0.50
N ASP A 18 26.48 -2.78 -0.53
CA ASP A 18 27.53 -3.07 -1.50
C ASP A 18 27.01 -4.09 -2.52
N VAL A 19 27.04 -3.74 -3.80
CA VAL A 19 26.66 -4.64 -4.89
C VAL A 19 27.89 -5.45 -5.32
N VAL A 20 27.80 -6.77 -5.18
CA VAL A 20 28.92 -7.68 -5.50
C VAL A 20 29.34 -7.52 -6.96
N GLY A 21 30.56 -7.04 -7.18
CA GLY A 21 31.13 -6.86 -8.52
C GLY A 21 31.09 -5.42 -9.05
N GLU A 22 30.47 -4.49 -8.33
CA GLU A 22 30.49 -3.06 -8.67
C GLU A 22 31.42 -2.30 -7.70
N GLN A 23 32.30 -1.44 -8.23
CA GLN A 23 33.14 -0.54 -7.42
C GLN A 23 32.44 0.81 -7.17
N ALA A 24 31.14 0.78 -6.86
CA ALA A 24 30.42 1.97 -6.45
C ALA A 24 30.54 2.12 -4.93
N VAL A 25 30.99 3.29 -4.47
CA VAL A 25 30.87 3.68 -3.06
C VAL A 25 29.43 4.13 -2.83
N ASP A 26 28.75 3.55 -1.85
CA ASP A 26 27.36 3.88 -1.52
C ASP A 26 27.25 5.33 -0.98
N GLU A 27 26.99 6.27 -1.89
CA GLU A 27 26.48 7.62 -1.58
C GLU A 27 24.95 7.64 -1.69
N ASP A 28 24.27 6.71 -1.02
CA ASP A 28 22.80 6.52 -0.98
C ASP A 28 22.13 6.14 -2.33
N GLY A 29 22.75 6.44 -3.47
CA GLY A 29 22.23 6.13 -4.80
C GLY A 29 22.11 4.63 -5.06
N VAL A 30 23.14 3.87 -4.69
CA VAL A 30 23.16 2.40 -4.85
C VAL A 30 22.04 1.77 -4.03
N PHE A 31 21.86 2.21 -2.78
CA PHE A 31 20.79 1.68 -1.95
C PHE A 31 19.38 2.01 -2.51
N ARG A 32 19.18 3.23 -3.05
CA ARG A 32 17.91 3.58 -3.72
C ARG A 32 17.61 2.69 -4.94
N ASP A 33 18.63 2.37 -5.73
CA ASP A 33 18.47 1.49 -6.90
C ASP A 33 18.10 0.07 -6.49
N VAL A 34 18.76 -0.46 -5.45
CA VAL A 34 18.42 -1.76 -4.86
C VAL A 34 17.00 -1.78 -4.29
N LEU A 35 16.58 -0.70 -3.62
CA LEU A 35 15.19 -0.55 -3.16
C LEU A 35 14.20 -0.52 -4.32
N SER A 36 14.50 0.21 -5.39
CA SER A 36 13.65 0.29 -6.58
C SER A 36 13.39 -1.10 -7.19
N GLY A 37 14.46 -1.88 -7.40
CA GLY A 37 14.37 -3.26 -7.87
C GLY A 37 13.58 -4.16 -6.91
N PHE A 38 13.90 -4.10 -5.61
CA PHE A 38 13.20 -4.86 -4.58
C PHE A 38 11.69 -4.58 -4.57
N TRP A 39 11.29 -3.31 -4.62
CA TRP A 39 9.88 -2.94 -4.57
C TRP A 39 9.11 -3.34 -5.82
N GLY A 40 9.75 -3.33 -7.00
CA GLY A 40 9.17 -3.91 -8.20
C GLY A 40 8.78 -5.37 -8.00
N GLU A 41 9.75 -6.20 -7.59
CA GLU A 41 9.52 -7.64 -7.35
C GLU A 41 8.51 -7.92 -6.24
N VAL A 42 8.59 -7.18 -5.13
CA VAL A 42 7.71 -7.37 -3.96
C VAL A 42 6.28 -6.98 -4.27
N ILE A 43 6.07 -5.87 -4.97
CA ILE A 43 4.72 -5.45 -5.36
C ILE A 43 4.10 -6.46 -6.32
N ASP A 44 4.85 -6.92 -7.32
CA ASP A 44 4.33 -7.89 -8.29
C ASP A 44 4.01 -9.26 -7.67
N ARG A 45 4.66 -9.61 -6.56
CA ARG A 45 4.46 -10.90 -5.87
C ARG A 45 3.43 -10.88 -4.74
N PHE A 46 3.39 -9.79 -3.96
CA PHE A 46 2.68 -9.76 -2.69
C PHE A 46 1.56 -8.71 -2.64
N PHE A 47 1.40 -7.91 -3.69
CA PHE A 47 0.41 -6.85 -3.75
C PHE A 47 -0.55 -7.06 -4.93
N VAL A 48 -1.71 -6.41 -4.86
CA VAL A 48 -2.69 -6.35 -5.95
C VAL A 48 -2.93 -4.92 -6.36
N GLY A 49 -2.94 -4.67 -7.67
CA GLY A 49 -3.14 -3.36 -8.27
C GLY A 49 -1.99 -2.92 -9.15
N LEU A 50 -2.25 -1.90 -9.96
CA LEU A 50 -1.30 -1.33 -10.91
C LEU A 50 -0.57 -0.13 -10.30
N ASP A 51 -1.08 1.09 -10.55
CA ASP A 51 -0.43 2.34 -10.12
C ASP A 51 -0.55 2.55 -8.61
N GLN A 52 -1.55 1.94 -8.00
CA GLN A 52 -1.77 1.90 -6.55
C GLN A 52 -2.02 0.44 -6.15
N ALA A 53 -1.09 -0.13 -5.39
CA ALA A 53 -1.12 -1.53 -5.02
C ALA A 53 -1.33 -1.73 -3.52
N ALA A 54 -2.24 -2.62 -3.14
CA ALA A 54 -2.49 -3.00 -1.76
C ALA A 54 -1.80 -4.34 -1.45
N PRO A 55 -1.16 -4.50 -0.28
CA PRO A 55 -0.64 -5.80 0.10
C PRO A 55 -1.79 -6.78 0.30
N VAL A 56 -1.60 -8.04 -0.10
CA VAL A 56 -2.66 -9.05 -0.05
C VAL A 56 -2.25 -10.20 0.86
N PHE A 57 -3.12 -10.52 1.81
CA PHE A 57 -2.95 -11.74 2.58
C PHE A 57 -3.10 -12.99 1.70
N SER A 58 -2.12 -13.89 1.79
CA SER A 58 -2.18 -15.23 1.22
C SER A 58 -1.68 -16.22 2.25
N GLY A 59 -2.40 -17.33 2.45
CA GLY A 59 -1.99 -18.40 3.37
C GLY A 59 -0.65 -19.05 3.03
N ALA A 60 -0.13 -18.83 1.81
CA ALA A 60 1.20 -19.28 1.39
C ALA A 60 2.33 -18.32 1.79
N THR A 61 2.01 -17.09 2.24
CA THR A 61 3.03 -16.09 2.59
C THR A 61 3.37 -16.17 4.07
N PRO A 62 4.62 -16.51 4.43
CA PRO A 62 5.03 -16.53 5.82
C PRO A 62 4.95 -15.14 6.43
N THR A 63 4.51 -15.09 7.68
CA THR A 63 4.43 -13.87 8.48
C THR A 63 5.72 -13.05 8.52
N SER A 64 6.88 -13.72 8.61
CA SER A 64 8.20 -13.08 8.65
C SER A 64 8.49 -12.23 7.41
N ILE A 65 7.87 -12.54 6.27
CA ILE A 65 7.99 -11.73 5.05
C ILE A 65 7.40 -10.34 5.26
N TRP A 66 6.22 -10.25 5.87
CA TRP A 66 5.58 -8.95 6.13
C TRP A 66 6.36 -8.12 7.13
N GLU A 67 6.93 -8.75 8.15
CA GLU A 67 7.79 -8.07 9.12
C GLU A 67 9.06 -7.51 8.43
N ALA A 68 9.71 -8.30 7.57
CA ALA A 68 10.86 -7.86 6.80
C ALA A 68 10.50 -6.71 5.84
N ILE A 69 9.39 -6.80 5.11
CA ILE A 69 8.89 -5.72 4.24
C ILE A 69 8.65 -4.44 5.06
N GLY A 70 8.08 -4.55 6.26
CA GLY A 70 7.89 -3.42 7.18
C GLY A 70 9.20 -2.75 7.58
N ARG A 71 10.22 -3.54 7.92
CA ARG A 71 11.57 -3.02 8.25
C ARG A 71 12.24 -2.35 7.04
N ILE A 72 12.11 -2.94 5.85
CA ILE A 72 12.65 -2.36 4.60
C ILE A 72 11.96 -1.02 4.28
N LEU A 73 10.64 -0.96 4.42
CA LEU A 73 9.88 0.28 4.24
C LEU A 73 10.33 1.36 5.24
N TYR A 74 10.50 0.99 6.51
CA TYR A 74 10.98 1.91 7.54
C TYR A 74 12.39 2.42 7.27
N VAL A 75 13.36 1.54 6.98
CA VAL A 75 14.75 1.94 6.70
C VAL A 75 14.82 2.81 5.45
N GLY A 76 14.11 2.44 4.38
CA GLY A 76 14.02 3.26 3.17
C GLY A 76 13.46 4.65 3.45
N LEU A 77 12.39 4.74 4.26
CA LEU A 77 11.79 6.03 4.61
C LEU A 77 12.70 6.88 5.51
N VAL A 78 13.24 6.30 6.59
CA VAL A 78 13.99 7.04 7.61
C VAL A 78 15.40 7.42 7.14
N GLN A 79 16.10 6.51 6.48
CA GLN A 79 17.47 6.75 6.05
C GLN A 79 17.53 7.53 4.72
N LEU A 80 16.61 7.25 3.79
CA LEU A 80 16.68 7.77 2.43
C LEU A 80 15.51 8.67 2.05
N GLY A 81 14.46 8.81 2.88
CA GLY A 81 13.22 9.46 2.44
C GLY A 81 12.58 8.74 1.24
N TYR A 82 12.83 7.44 1.08
CA TYR A 82 12.35 6.65 -0.04
C TYR A 82 10.97 6.05 0.30
N LEU A 83 10.02 6.23 -0.61
CA LEU A 83 8.74 5.51 -0.61
C LEU A 83 8.50 4.83 -1.96
N PRO A 84 8.06 3.55 -1.96
CA PRO A 84 7.70 2.86 -3.19
C PRO A 84 6.51 3.52 -3.90
N LEU A 85 6.71 3.92 -5.16
CA LEU A 85 5.73 4.71 -5.92
C LEU A 85 4.37 3.99 -6.08
N ARG A 86 4.40 2.68 -6.33
CA ARG A 86 3.20 1.86 -6.53
C ARG A 86 2.56 1.41 -5.21
N PHE A 87 3.16 1.66 -4.06
CA PHE A 87 2.52 1.28 -2.80
C PHE A 87 1.33 2.20 -2.55
N GLY A 88 0.15 1.60 -2.46
CA GLY A 88 -1.11 2.30 -2.37
C GLY A 88 -1.17 3.27 -1.20
N LEU A 89 -1.49 4.53 -1.50
CA LEU A 89 -1.58 5.60 -0.50
C LEU A 89 -2.62 5.27 0.58
N ALA A 90 -3.79 4.74 0.20
CA ALA A 90 -4.79 4.30 1.16
C ALA A 90 -4.25 3.27 2.15
N SER A 91 -3.46 2.29 1.69
CA SER A 91 -2.84 1.27 2.55
C SER A 91 -1.81 1.89 3.52
N LEU A 92 -1.00 2.85 3.05
CA LEU A 92 -0.05 3.56 3.91
C LEU A 92 -0.77 4.37 4.99
N ILE A 93 -1.76 5.18 4.59
CA ILE A 93 -2.56 6.01 5.51
C ILE A 93 -3.27 5.12 6.53
N PHE A 94 -3.94 4.06 6.07
CA PHE A 94 -4.62 3.11 6.96
C PHE A 94 -3.62 2.41 7.89
N GLY A 95 -2.47 2.00 7.38
CA GLY A 95 -1.40 1.39 8.17
C GLY A 95 -0.89 2.29 9.29
N VAL A 96 -0.75 3.58 9.04
CA VAL A 96 -0.25 4.58 10.02
C VAL A 96 -1.34 5.05 10.98
N PHE A 97 -2.49 5.47 10.46
CA PHE A 97 -3.52 6.16 11.24
C PHE A 97 -4.68 5.26 11.67
N GLY A 98 -4.85 4.08 11.06
CA GLY A 98 -5.97 3.17 11.32
C GLY A 98 -7.32 3.66 10.77
N ALA A 99 -7.35 4.80 10.09
CA ALA A 99 -8.54 5.38 9.48
C ALA A 99 -8.16 6.14 8.21
N LEU A 100 -9.08 6.22 7.25
CA LEU A 100 -8.92 7.04 6.05
C LEU A 100 -10.26 7.60 5.56
N HIS A 101 -10.18 8.67 4.77
CA HIS A 101 -11.35 9.27 4.13
C HIS A 101 -11.73 8.48 2.86
N ASP A 102 -13.04 8.35 2.61
CA ASP A 102 -13.63 7.67 1.46
C ASP A 102 -13.01 8.08 0.11
N ASP A 103 -12.74 9.37 -0.09
CA ASP A 103 -12.19 9.85 -1.36
C ASP A 103 -10.76 9.36 -1.60
N HIS A 104 -9.93 9.27 -0.55
CA HIS A 104 -8.58 8.70 -0.67
C HIS A 104 -8.63 7.19 -0.93
N LEU A 105 -9.63 6.52 -0.35
CA LEU A 105 -9.87 5.11 -0.55
C LEU A 105 -10.28 4.82 -2.00
N LEU A 106 -11.28 5.55 -2.51
CA LEU A 106 -11.74 5.45 -3.90
C LEU A 106 -10.63 5.78 -4.89
N LEU A 107 -9.89 6.88 -4.67
CA LEU A 107 -8.79 7.27 -5.53
C LEU A 107 -7.74 6.16 -5.63
N SER A 108 -7.35 5.57 -4.50
CA SER A 108 -6.37 4.48 -4.48
C SER A 108 -6.90 3.23 -5.19
N TRP A 109 -8.18 2.89 -4.99
CA TRP A 109 -8.77 1.72 -5.64
C TRP A 109 -8.94 1.89 -7.14
N ILE A 110 -9.42 3.05 -7.61
CA ILE A 110 -9.50 3.37 -9.05
C ILE A 110 -8.10 3.36 -9.68
N GLY A 111 -7.09 3.87 -8.98
CA GLY A 111 -5.68 3.80 -9.40
C GLY A 111 -5.10 2.37 -9.43
N SER A 112 -5.74 1.42 -8.76
CA SER A 112 -5.35 0.00 -8.78
C SER A 112 -5.82 -0.74 -10.03
N LEU A 113 -6.87 -0.24 -10.69
CA LEU A 113 -7.51 -0.86 -11.85
C LEU A 113 -6.70 -0.67 -13.14
N GLY A 114 -6.92 -1.59 -14.10
CA GLY A 114 -6.43 -1.48 -15.49
C GLY A 114 -6.97 -0.26 -16.22
N GLY A 115 -6.29 0.20 -17.28
CA GLY A 115 -6.67 1.44 -17.99
C GLY A 115 -8.15 1.47 -18.43
N LEU A 116 -8.61 0.40 -19.07
CA LEU A 116 -10.02 0.26 -19.48
C LEU A 116 -10.97 0.16 -18.28
N GLU A 117 -10.62 -0.62 -17.27
CA GLU A 117 -11.45 -0.80 -16.07
C GLU A 117 -11.59 0.50 -15.28
N ARG A 118 -10.49 1.27 -15.19
CA ARG A 118 -10.42 2.58 -14.55
C ARG A 118 -11.34 3.57 -15.27
N GLU A 119 -11.29 3.59 -16.59
CA GLU A 119 -12.16 4.44 -17.41
C GLU A 119 -13.64 4.11 -17.19
N VAL A 120 -14.00 2.82 -17.30
CA VAL A 120 -15.38 2.36 -17.06
C VAL A 120 -15.86 2.69 -15.66
N MET A 121 -15.03 2.46 -14.64
CA MET A 121 -15.37 2.76 -13.25
C MET A 121 -15.55 4.25 -12.99
N SER A 122 -14.63 5.08 -13.52
CA SER A 122 -14.72 6.53 -13.37
C SER A 122 -15.96 7.07 -14.06
N GLN A 123 -16.27 6.60 -15.27
CA GLN A 123 -17.49 6.97 -15.99
C GLN A 123 -18.76 6.55 -15.23
N ALA A 124 -18.78 5.36 -14.64
CA ALA A 124 -19.91 4.88 -13.86
C ALA A 124 -20.18 5.75 -12.61
N ILE A 125 -19.12 6.24 -11.96
CA ILE A 125 -19.20 7.10 -10.77
C ILE A 125 -19.55 8.54 -11.14
N ASP A 126 -18.90 9.12 -12.15
CA ASP A 126 -18.98 10.55 -12.46
C ASP A 126 -20.15 10.91 -13.39
N VAL A 127 -20.49 10.00 -14.33
CA VAL A 127 -21.49 10.26 -15.39
C VAL A 127 -22.72 9.36 -15.24
N GLY A 128 -22.56 8.20 -14.60
CA GLY A 128 -23.64 7.26 -14.31
C GLY A 128 -23.50 5.92 -15.04
N VAL A 129 -24.05 4.89 -14.42
CA VAL A 129 -23.96 3.46 -14.81
C VAL A 129 -24.54 3.19 -16.18
N ARG A 130 -25.51 3.98 -16.63
CA ARG A 130 -26.12 3.83 -17.96
C ARG A 130 -25.19 4.21 -19.11
N ASN A 131 -24.12 4.96 -18.82
CA ASN A 131 -23.25 5.54 -19.83
C ASN A 131 -21.93 4.76 -20.01
N CYS A 132 -21.71 3.68 -19.25
CA CYS A 132 -20.48 2.88 -19.30
C CYS A 132 -20.75 1.45 -19.79
N ASP A 133 -19.69 0.69 -20.06
CA ASP A 133 -19.79 -0.74 -20.37
C ASP A 133 -20.25 -1.52 -19.12
N ARG A 134 -21.50 -1.98 -19.14
CA ARG A 134 -22.09 -2.73 -18.01
C ARG A 134 -21.49 -4.12 -17.81
N GLY A 135 -20.96 -4.75 -18.86
CA GLY A 135 -20.30 -6.04 -18.75
C GLY A 135 -19.02 -5.91 -17.93
N ILE A 136 -18.16 -4.99 -18.36
CA ILE A 136 -16.90 -4.68 -17.66
C ILE A 136 -17.16 -4.20 -16.23
N LEU A 137 -18.15 -3.33 -16.03
CA LEU A 137 -18.51 -2.85 -14.70
C LEU A 137 -18.91 -3.99 -13.76
N CYS A 138 -19.78 -4.90 -14.22
CA CYS A 138 -20.19 -6.07 -13.45
C CYS A 138 -19.01 -7.01 -13.17
N ASP A 139 -18.09 -7.19 -14.12
CA ASP A 139 -16.89 -8.00 -13.93
C ASP A 139 -15.97 -7.40 -12.85
N ILE A 140 -15.78 -6.08 -12.85
CA ILE A 140 -14.99 -5.38 -11.82
C ILE A 140 -15.63 -5.60 -10.44
N LEU A 141 -16.93 -5.33 -10.30
CA LEU A 141 -17.63 -5.47 -9.01
C LEU A 141 -17.68 -6.92 -8.52
N GLY A 142 -17.86 -7.87 -9.44
CA GLY A 142 -17.94 -9.30 -9.16
C GLY A 142 -16.64 -9.84 -8.55
N ARG A 143 -15.47 -9.31 -8.94
CA ARG A 143 -14.17 -9.69 -8.35
C ARG A 143 -14.05 -9.39 -6.86
N HIS A 144 -14.84 -8.45 -6.33
CA HIS A 144 -14.82 -8.03 -4.94
C HIS A 144 -15.98 -8.60 -4.12
N ALA A 145 -16.67 -9.63 -4.63
CA ALA A 145 -17.81 -10.30 -3.99
C ALA A 145 -18.94 -9.33 -3.57
N VAL A 146 -19.15 -8.25 -4.33
CA VAL A 146 -20.25 -7.31 -4.11
C VAL A 146 -21.52 -7.86 -4.78
N PRO A 147 -22.57 -8.24 -4.02
CA PRO A 147 -23.67 -9.05 -4.54
C PRO A 147 -24.78 -8.25 -5.23
N GLU A 148 -24.64 -6.92 -5.34
CA GLU A 148 -25.70 -6.02 -5.80
C GLU A 148 -25.39 -5.46 -7.20
N LEU A 149 -26.43 -5.33 -8.02
CA LEU A 149 -26.29 -4.75 -9.36
C LEU A 149 -26.06 -3.23 -9.29
N PRO A 150 -25.16 -2.68 -10.12
CA PRO A 150 -24.89 -1.26 -10.14
C PRO A 150 -26.06 -0.47 -10.73
N THR A 151 -26.34 0.66 -10.09
CA THR A 151 -27.31 1.70 -10.47
C THR A 151 -26.71 3.07 -10.17
N ASP A 152 -27.24 4.13 -10.77
CA ASP A 152 -26.75 5.50 -10.53
C ASP A 152 -26.85 5.92 -9.05
N ILE A 153 -27.73 5.28 -8.27
CA ILE A 153 -27.95 5.58 -6.84
C ILE A 153 -26.91 4.89 -5.96
N ASN A 154 -26.54 3.64 -6.27
CA ASN A 154 -25.69 2.83 -5.40
C ASN A 154 -24.23 2.76 -5.86
N MET A 155 -23.88 3.22 -7.06
CA MET A 155 -22.57 3.00 -7.68
C MET A 155 -21.40 3.44 -6.79
N ARG A 156 -21.44 4.66 -6.23
CA ARG A 156 -20.37 5.15 -5.35
C ARG A 156 -20.21 4.28 -4.11
N ARG A 157 -21.32 3.81 -3.52
CA ARG A 157 -21.28 2.90 -2.37
C ARG A 157 -20.68 1.55 -2.75
N LEU A 158 -21.05 0.98 -3.90
CA LEU A 158 -20.50 -0.29 -4.36
C LEU A 158 -18.99 -0.18 -4.63
N ALA A 159 -18.55 0.91 -5.26
CA ALA A 159 -17.13 1.20 -5.47
C ALA A 159 -16.36 1.32 -4.15
N LEU A 160 -16.94 2.01 -3.15
CA LEU A 160 -16.36 2.08 -1.80
C LEU A 160 -16.21 0.71 -1.16
N GLN A 161 -17.24 -0.14 -1.24
CA GLN A 161 -17.17 -1.50 -0.71
C GLN A 161 -16.05 -2.32 -1.37
N CYS A 162 -15.88 -2.21 -2.70
CA CYS A 162 -14.76 -2.86 -3.37
C CYS A 162 -13.40 -2.33 -2.87
N ALA A 163 -13.29 -1.02 -2.70
CA ALA A 163 -12.09 -0.38 -2.19
C ALA A 163 -11.76 -0.81 -0.75
N GLU A 164 -12.76 -0.86 0.14
CA GLU A 164 -12.62 -1.36 1.52
C GLU A 164 -12.16 -2.81 1.54
N VAL A 165 -12.76 -3.67 0.71
CA VAL A 165 -12.36 -5.09 0.60
C VAL A 165 -10.88 -5.21 0.26
N GLN A 166 -10.37 -4.42 -0.70
CA GLN A 166 -8.99 -4.53 -1.17
C GLN A 166 -7.97 -3.82 -0.27
N PHE A 167 -8.20 -2.54 0.06
CA PHE A 167 -7.21 -1.68 0.72
C PHE A 167 -7.34 -1.65 2.25
N VAL A 168 -8.46 -2.13 2.81
CA VAL A 168 -8.67 -2.18 4.25
C VAL A 168 -8.68 -3.63 4.72
N ALA A 169 -9.71 -4.41 4.36
CA ALA A 169 -9.88 -5.77 4.86
C ALA A 169 -8.76 -6.70 4.38
N GLY A 170 -8.48 -6.71 3.06
CA GLY A 170 -7.44 -7.56 2.47
C GLY A 170 -6.01 -7.20 2.88
N ALA A 171 -5.77 -5.92 3.15
CA ALA A 171 -4.48 -5.39 3.55
C ALA A 171 -4.25 -5.42 5.07
N MET A 172 -5.29 -5.63 5.88
CA MET A 172 -5.23 -5.50 7.34
C MET A 172 -4.13 -6.35 7.97
N TYR A 173 -4.08 -7.65 7.67
CA TYR A 173 -3.09 -8.55 8.25
C TYR A 173 -1.66 -8.21 7.80
N PRO A 174 -1.36 -8.07 6.50
CA PRO A 174 -0.05 -7.61 6.04
C PRO A 174 0.40 -6.32 6.71
N LEU A 175 -0.44 -5.28 6.72
CA LEU A 175 -0.11 -3.99 7.29
C LEU A 175 0.12 -4.08 8.80
N HIS A 176 -0.69 -4.88 9.51
CA HIS A 176 -0.47 -5.12 10.93
C HIS A 176 0.88 -5.78 11.20
N ARG A 177 1.29 -6.77 10.40
CA ARG A 177 2.60 -7.42 10.55
C ARG A 177 3.79 -6.56 10.11
N MET A 178 3.56 -5.62 9.20
CA MET A 178 4.56 -4.62 8.82
C MET A 178 4.79 -3.56 9.90
N ARG A 179 3.87 -3.38 10.85
CA ARG A 179 4.04 -2.40 11.93
C ARG A 179 5.20 -2.80 12.83
N LEU A 180 6.07 -1.84 13.10
CA LEU A 180 7.12 -1.97 14.09
C LEU A 180 6.50 -1.74 15.48
N GLU A 181 5.88 -2.76 16.06
CA GLU A 181 5.25 -2.71 17.39
C GLU A 181 6.25 -2.38 18.54
N ARG A 182 7.54 -2.29 18.22
CA ARG A 182 8.65 -2.02 19.16
C ARG A 182 9.24 -0.61 19.05
N LEU A 183 8.65 0.31 18.28
CA LEU A 183 9.02 1.72 18.39
C LEU A 183 8.46 2.26 19.71
N ARG A 184 9.23 2.10 20.80
CA ARG A 184 9.02 2.93 21.99
C ARG A 184 9.00 4.38 21.49
N PRO A 185 8.02 5.22 21.89
CA PRO A 185 8.11 6.63 21.60
C PRO A 185 9.50 7.11 22.04
N PRO A 186 10.22 7.91 21.23
CA PRO A 186 11.47 8.49 21.68
C PRO A 186 11.19 9.17 23.04
N PRO A 187 12.02 8.95 24.08
CA PRO A 187 11.66 9.23 25.47
C PRO A 187 11.37 10.71 25.83
N HIS A 188 11.25 11.63 24.88
CA HIS A 188 11.23 13.07 25.15
C HIS A 188 10.25 13.93 24.31
N ILE A 189 9.22 13.38 23.68
CA ILE A 189 8.20 14.23 23.02
C ILE A 189 6.99 14.42 23.92
N SER A 190 7.07 15.39 24.84
CA SER A 190 5.88 15.96 25.50
C SER A 190 5.28 17.03 24.59
N VAL A 191 4.17 16.71 23.92
CA VAL A 191 3.36 17.70 23.21
C VAL A 191 2.47 18.40 24.23
N THR A 192 2.89 19.59 24.69
CA THR A 192 2.02 20.46 25.49
C THR A 192 1.13 21.26 24.56
N HIS A 193 -0.17 20.93 24.55
CA HIS A 193 -1.19 21.69 23.84
C HIS A 193 -1.46 22.99 24.62
N HIS A 194 -0.96 24.13 24.13
CA HIS A 194 -1.37 25.43 24.65
C HIS A 194 -2.58 25.91 23.85
N GLY A 195 -3.76 25.48 24.32
CA GLY A 195 -5.02 26.03 23.84
C GLY A 195 -5.12 27.49 24.29
N HIS A 196 -5.06 28.42 23.34
CA HIS A 196 -5.61 29.75 23.54
C HIS A 196 -7.12 29.65 23.36
N TYR A 197 -7.85 29.72 24.48
CA TYR A 197 -9.26 30.09 24.51
C TYR A 197 -9.41 31.59 24.26
#